data_AF-A0A7T7XML1-F1
#
_entry.id   AF-A0A7T7XML1-F1
#
_cell.length_a   1.000
_cell.length_b   1.000
_cell.length_c   1.000
_cell.angle_alpha   90.00
_cell.angle_beta   90.00
_cell.angle_gamma   90.00
#
_symmetry.space_group_name_H-M   'P 1'
#
loop_
_entity.id
_entity.type
_entity.pdbx_description
1 polymer ?
#
loop_
_entity_poly.entity_id
_entity_poly.type
_entity_poly.pdbx_seq_one_letter_code
_entity_poly.pdbx_strand_id
1 'polypeptide(L)'
;MAEHLEPFRRANFFPGLQAGPGYWNAIEDYHFEKELLYNKLFHGFGIVSGYLDSLQVQAEKTKGGLITLLIARGVAIDGTGRPLFLYEPQVLVLDPKKFKLPATVFVTIKYEEQYVEYYQNKENSDLQGYQKRLETVKLDIVPEIREPELEIELARIQLAEDEGGGLHEIKNNDDFTDPGVNTLDYRFVPWASRIKKGISTYLLRFLVELLEYTRTVAASGYEVLPVISLRNLQSSAMTAKMIVQCAGISFDDVIHLIHPLFDHDHQVLFEIAEYEREHEDEGRLYTAKNSYEISRTAMYDLGDRLKSYNNSYEEIDLILKAHRAVMEGLRQTLIAKEVSSDDIKYISYTMPHVLLFGEDRYTLVDTLNPGSKESLENHQFELVDCSHPSTHNEAFFYPDGVLVHDTVKRWIGGTMQFQLRNIIRGRKMLVIRRTDIHQGNYSVEVRLDGTQMRVLDVDGVDTKQRWRNLFVVYDEGEVKENAGLIRFSIGEKGRDNTGTIWIYQIL
;
A
#
# COMPACT_ATOMS: atom_id res chain seq x y z
N MET A 1 6.99 -30.08 -27.03
CA MET A 1 6.57 -30.11 -28.44
C MET A 1 6.09 -28.72 -28.79
N ALA A 2 6.49 -28.15 -29.93
CA ALA A 2 5.90 -26.90 -30.40
C ALA A 2 4.46 -27.24 -30.85
N GLU A 3 3.47 -26.96 -30.00
CA GLU A 3 2.06 -27.07 -30.38
C GLU A 3 1.80 -26.08 -31.51
N HIS A 4 1.54 -26.60 -32.70
CA HIS A 4 1.12 -25.79 -33.82
C HIS A 4 -0.37 -25.48 -33.60
N LEU A 5 -0.68 -24.29 -33.10
CA LEU A 5 -2.06 -23.84 -32.95
C LEU A 5 -2.71 -23.72 -34.34
N GLU A 6 -3.85 -24.36 -34.54
CA GLU A 6 -4.62 -24.17 -35.77
C GLU A 6 -5.20 -22.75 -35.80
N PRO A 7 -5.09 -22.03 -36.94
CA PRO A 7 -5.64 -20.69 -37.05
C PRO A 7 -7.16 -20.74 -37.14
N PHE A 8 -7.84 -19.88 -36.36
CA PHE A 8 -9.29 -19.70 -36.46
C PHE A 8 -9.72 -19.23 -37.85
N ARG A 9 -10.53 -20.03 -38.54
CA ARG A 9 -11.07 -19.72 -39.88
C ARG A 9 -12.56 -19.43 -39.80
N ARG A 10 -12.93 -18.15 -39.91
CA ARG A 10 -14.34 -17.75 -39.96
C ARG A 10 -14.93 -18.00 -41.34
N ALA A 11 -16.17 -18.48 -41.39
CA ALA A 11 -16.93 -18.61 -42.62
C ALA A 11 -17.08 -17.29 -43.38
N ASN A 12 -16.99 -17.37 -44.71
CA ASN A 12 -17.15 -16.26 -45.63
C ASN A 12 -18.22 -16.59 -46.66
N PHE A 13 -19.32 -15.83 -46.66
CA PHE A 13 -20.45 -16.04 -47.56
C PHE A 13 -20.26 -15.25 -48.85
N PHE A 14 -20.44 -15.91 -50.00
CA PHE A 14 -20.33 -15.28 -51.32
C PHE A 14 -21.31 -15.92 -52.33
N PRO A 15 -21.67 -15.21 -53.42
CA PRO A 15 -22.53 -15.77 -54.46
C PRO A 15 -21.94 -17.04 -55.07
N GLY A 16 -22.72 -18.13 -55.10
CA GLY A 16 -22.29 -19.43 -55.61
C GLY A 16 -21.67 -20.37 -54.58
N LEU A 17 -21.59 -19.97 -53.30
CA LEU A 17 -21.19 -20.86 -52.20
C LEU A 17 -22.16 -22.05 -52.09
N GLN A 18 -21.61 -23.27 -52.10
CA GLN A 18 -22.34 -24.49 -51.79
C GLN A 18 -22.24 -24.80 -50.30
N ALA A 19 -23.26 -24.43 -49.52
CA ALA A 19 -23.29 -24.64 -48.07
C ALA A 19 -23.96 -25.99 -47.72
N GLY A 20 -23.16 -27.05 -47.64
CA GLY A 20 -23.59 -28.37 -47.14
C GLY A 20 -23.42 -28.53 -45.62
N PRO A 21 -23.79 -29.69 -45.04
CA PRO A 21 -23.69 -29.93 -43.60
C PRO A 21 -22.29 -29.70 -43.01
N GLY A 22 -21.23 -30.12 -43.72
CA GLY A 22 -19.85 -29.88 -43.27
C GLY A 22 -19.47 -28.40 -43.17
N TYR A 23 -20.04 -27.54 -44.02
CA TYR A 23 -19.81 -26.10 -43.96
C TYR A 23 -20.51 -25.48 -42.74
N TRP A 24 -21.74 -25.90 -42.44
CA TRP A 24 -22.49 -25.45 -41.27
C TRP A 24 -21.88 -25.94 -39.96
N ASN A 25 -21.43 -27.21 -39.91
CA ASN A 25 -20.73 -27.74 -38.75
C ASN A 25 -19.42 -26.96 -38.49
N ALA A 26 -18.63 -26.67 -39.54
CA ALA A 26 -17.41 -25.88 -39.38
C ALA A 26 -17.66 -24.44 -38.88
N ILE A 27 -18.84 -23.86 -39.15
CA ILE A 27 -19.24 -22.57 -38.56
C ILE A 27 -19.45 -22.72 -37.06
N GLU A 28 -20.18 -23.75 -36.65
CA GLU A 28 -20.47 -24.02 -35.25
C GLU A 28 -19.20 -24.36 -34.47
N ASP A 29 -18.36 -25.24 -35.01
CA ASP A 29 -17.07 -25.63 -34.43
C ASP A 29 -16.18 -24.40 -34.22
N TYR A 30 -16.12 -23.46 -35.19
CA TYR A 30 -15.39 -22.21 -35.03
C TYR A 30 -15.89 -21.37 -33.84
N HIS A 31 -17.20 -21.28 -33.64
CA HIS A 31 -17.78 -20.52 -32.53
C HIS A 31 -17.52 -21.21 -31.19
N PHE A 32 -17.74 -22.52 -31.15
CA PHE A 32 -17.52 -23.36 -29.98
C PHE A 32 -16.05 -23.35 -29.54
N GLU A 33 -15.10 -23.65 -30.43
CA GLU A 33 -13.66 -23.63 -30.12
C GLU A 33 -13.18 -22.27 -29.61
N LYS A 34 -13.74 -21.19 -30.16
CA LYS A 34 -13.40 -19.83 -29.73
C LYS A 34 -13.93 -19.52 -28.33
N GLU A 35 -15.14 -19.98 -28.02
CA GLU A 35 -15.71 -19.90 -26.67
C GLU A 35 -14.87 -20.69 -25.67
N LEU A 36 -14.50 -21.94 -25.99
CA LEU A 36 -13.62 -22.77 -25.16
C LEU A 36 -12.29 -22.06 -24.88
N LEU A 37 -11.67 -21.46 -25.90
CA LEU A 37 -10.44 -20.70 -25.74
C LEU A 37 -10.62 -19.54 -24.75
N TYR A 38 -11.69 -18.77 -24.89
CA TYR A 38 -11.96 -17.64 -24.00
C TYR A 38 -12.17 -18.11 -22.57
N ASN A 39 -12.98 -19.13 -22.36
CA ASN A 39 -13.23 -19.69 -21.04
C ASN A 39 -11.94 -20.18 -20.38
N LYS A 40 -11.11 -20.90 -21.14
CA LYS A 40 -9.82 -21.40 -20.67
C LYS A 40 -8.85 -20.27 -20.29
N LEU A 41 -8.77 -19.22 -21.11
CA LEU A 41 -7.86 -18.09 -20.86
C LEU A 41 -8.30 -17.21 -19.70
N PHE A 42 -9.60 -17.02 -19.54
CA PHE A 42 -10.16 -15.99 -18.67
C PHE A 42 -10.66 -16.51 -17.34
N HIS A 43 -11.06 -17.78 -17.28
CA HIS A 43 -11.75 -18.33 -16.11
C HIS A 43 -11.01 -19.49 -15.44
N GLY A 44 -10.03 -20.11 -16.12
CA GLY A 44 -9.42 -21.35 -15.64
C GLY A 44 -10.46 -22.47 -15.55
N PHE A 45 -10.30 -23.37 -14.59
CA PHE A 45 -11.22 -24.50 -14.38
C PHE A 45 -11.72 -24.55 -12.93
N GLY A 46 -12.90 -25.16 -12.73
CA GLY A 46 -13.57 -25.30 -11.43
C GLY A 46 -14.94 -24.65 -11.37
N ILE A 47 -15.50 -24.53 -10.17
CA ILE A 47 -16.82 -23.95 -9.91
C ILE A 47 -16.79 -22.43 -10.08
N VAL A 48 -17.76 -21.87 -10.81
CA VAL A 48 -17.93 -20.42 -10.95
C VAL A 48 -18.66 -19.87 -9.72
N SER A 49 -17.94 -19.12 -8.88
CA SER A 49 -18.48 -18.61 -7.62
C SER A 49 -19.54 -17.53 -7.81
N GLY A 50 -20.61 -17.60 -6.99
CA GLY A 50 -21.67 -16.60 -6.93
C GLY A 50 -22.59 -16.58 -8.15
N TYR A 51 -22.54 -17.62 -9.00
CA TYR A 51 -23.51 -17.81 -10.08
C TYR A 51 -24.53 -18.87 -9.68
N LEU A 52 -25.82 -18.50 -9.69
CA LEU A 52 -26.92 -19.30 -9.14
C LEU A 52 -26.57 -19.76 -7.71
N ASP A 53 -26.65 -21.06 -7.43
CA ASP A 53 -26.39 -21.65 -6.11
C ASP A 53 -25.00 -22.33 -6.04
N SER A 54 -24.09 -21.94 -6.96
CA SER A 54 -22.67 -22.31 -6.98
C SER A 54 -22.39 -23.83 -6.88
N LEU A 55 -23.25 -24.66 -7.47
CA LEU A 55 -23.09 -26.13 -7.46
C LEU A 55 -22.91 -26.73 -6.05
N GLN A 56 -23.46 -26.08 -5.03
CA GLN A 56 -23.28 -26.51 -3.64
C GLN A 56 -23.87 -27.91 -3.44
N VAL A 57 -23.08 -28.79 -2.80
CA VAL A 57 -23.54 -30.11 -2.36
C VAL A 57 -24.10 -29.99 -0.95
N GLN A 58 -25.25 -30.62 -0.70
CA GLN A 58 -25.84 -30.71 0.63
C GLN A 58 -26.27 -32.15 0.90
N ALA A 59 -25.98 -32.66 2.09
CA ALA A 59 -26.50 -33.94 2.53
C ALA A 59 -27.92 -33.74 3.08
N GLU A 60 -28.87 -34.50 2.52
CA GLU A 60 -30.27 -34.53 2.97
C GLU A 60 -30.65 -35.90 3.50
N LYS A 61 -31.50 -35.92 4.54
CA LYS A 61 -32.13 -37.14 5.04
C LYS A 61 -33.46 -37.36 4.34
N THR A 62 -33.55 -38.39 3.51
CA THR A 62 -34.83 -38.81 2.93
C THR A 62 -35.56 -39.80 3.83
N LYS A 63 -36.91 -39.81 3.76
CA LYS A 63 -37.80 -40.64 4.59
C LYS A 63 -37.71 -42.16 4.33
N GLY A 64 -36.68 -42.64 3.64
CA GLY A 64 -36.47 -44.05 3.29
C GLY A 64 -35.15 -44.66 3.75
N GLY A 65 -34.32 -43.94 4.53
CA GLY A 65 -33.02 -44.43 4.99
C GLY A 65 -31.92 -44.46 3.92
N LEU A 66 -32.16 -43.85 2.75
CA LEU A 66 -31.14 -43.65 1.73
C LEU A 66 -30.33 -42.39 2.06
N ILE A 67 -29.02 -42.47 1.84
CA ILE A 67 -28.12 -41.33 1.95
C ILE A 67 -28.17 -40.57 0.63
N THR A 68 -28.70 -39.36 0.67
CA THR A 68 -28.90 -38.53 -0.52
C THR A 68 -28.10 -37.25 -0.45
N LEU A 69 -27.47 -36.91 -1.57
CA LEU A 69 -26.72 -35.68 -1.76
C LEU A 69 -27.48 -34.82 -2.78
N LEU A 70 -27.92 -33.65 -2.38
CA LEU A 70 -28.52 -32.65 -3.25
C LEU A 70 -27.40 -31.76 -3.83
N ILE A 71 -27.33 -31.65 -5.14
CA ILE A 71 -26.42 -30.74 -5.85
C ILE A 71 -27.27 -29.61 -6.39
N ALA A 72 -27.01 -28.39 -5.91
CA ALA A 72 -27.72 -27.20 -6.33
C ALA A 72 -27.33 -26.76 -7.75
N ARG A 73 -28.18 -25.98 -8.40
CA ARG A 73 -27.91 -25.43 -9.74
C ARG A 73 -26.67 -24.52 -9.75
N GLY A 74 -25.99 -24.45 -10.87
CA GLY A 74 -24.78 -23.63 -11.01
C GLY A 74 -23.98 -23.98 -12.24
N VAL A 75 -22.78 -23.42 -12.31
CA VAL A 75 -21.85 -23.60 -13.44
C VAL A 75 -20.46 -23.92 -12.94
N ALA A 76 -19.82 -24.87 -13.60
CA ALA A 76 -18.37 -25.06 -13.54
C ALA A 76 -17.77 -24.94 -14.94
N ILE A 77 -16.46 -24.78 -15.04
CA ILE A 77 -15.71 -24.80 -16.31
C ILE A 77 -14.66 -25.89 -16.20
N ASP A 78 -14.55 -26.76 -17.20
CA ASP A 78 -13.50 -27.77 -17.25
C ASP A 78 -12.17 -27.20 -17.79
N GLY A 79 -11.06 -27.95 -17.70
CA GLY A 79 -9.74 -27.54 -18.15
C GLY A 79 -9.59 -27.37 -19.66
N THR A 80 -10.59 -27.80 -20.44
CA THR A 80 -10.69 -27.53 -21.87
C THR A 80 -11.48 -26.25 -22.17
N GLY A 81 -12.12 -25.65 -21.17
CA GLY A 81 -12.93 -24.44 -21.28
C GLY A 81 -14.42 -24.71 -21.50
N ARG A 82 -14.89 -25.96 -21.38
CA ARG A 82 -16.30 -26.31 -21.59
C ARG A 82 -17.13 -25.89 -20.38
N PRO A 83 -18.28 -25.21 -20.59
CA PRO A 83 -19.20 -24.91 -19.51
C PRO A 83 -19.97 -26.16 -19.06
N LEU A 84 -19.97 -26.41 -17.76
CA LEU A 84 -20.69 -27.47 -17.07
C LEU A 84 -21.92 -26.87 -16.40
N PHE A 85 -23.03 -26.78 -17.13
CA PHE A 85 -24.24 -26.13 -16.63
C PHE A 85 -25.21 -27.14 -16.01
N LEU A 86 -25.48 -26.98 -14.71
CA LEU A 86 -26.55 -27.70 -14.03
C LEU A 86 -27.78 -26.79 -13.89
N TYR A 87 -28.77 -27.00 -14.76
CA TYR A 87 -29.96 -26.15 -14.87
C TYR A 87 -30.91 -26.25 -13.68
N GLU A 88 -31.09 -27.47 -13.18
CA GLU A 88 -31.99 -27.79 -12.07
C GLU A 88 -31.23 -28.60 -11.01
N PRO A 89 -31.56 -28.45 -9.71
CA PRO A 89 -30.95 -29.26 -8.67
C PRO A 89 -31.13 -30.75 -8.93
N GLN A 90 -30.08 -31.54 -8.72
CA GLN A 90 -30.12 -32.99 -8.90
C GLN A 90 -29.78 -33.71 -7.60
N VAL A 91 -30.39 -34.88 -7.41
CA VAL A 91 -30.17 -35.72 -6.23
C VAL A 91 -29.36 -36.94 -6.61
N LEU A 92 -28.20 -37.13 -5.97
CA LEU A 92 -27.42 -38.36 -6.04
C LEU A 92 -27.72 -39.23 -4.82
N VAL A 93 -27.82 -40.54 -5.05
CA VAL A 93 -27.96 -41.52 -3.98
C VAL A 93 -26.61 -42.19 -3.74
N LEU A 94 -26.05 -42.01 -2.54
CA LEU A 94 -24.86 -42.72 -2.11
C LEU A 94 -25.26 -44.14 -1.67
N ASP A 95 -24.74 -45.14 -2.38
CA ASP A 95 -24.85 -46.56 -2.00
C ASP A 95 -23.53 -47.01 -1.37
N PRO A 96 -23.45 -47.15 -0.03
CA PRO A 96 -22.21 -47.49 0.67
C PRO A 96 -21.66 -48.86 0.27
N LYS A 97 -22.53 -49.78 -0.20
CA LYS A 97 -22.14 -51.15 -0.58
C LYS A 97 -21.27 -51.19 -1.83
N LYS A 98 -21.24 -50.12 -2.62
CA LYS A 98 -20.36 -50.00 -3.79
C LYS A 98 -18.90 -49.74 -3.41
N PHE A 99 -18.63 -49.42 -2.15
CA PHE A 99 -17.31 -49.03 -1.67
C PHE A 99 -16.80 -49.96 -0.57
N LYS A 100 -15.48 -50.16 -0.53
CA LYS A 100 -14.82 -50.92 0.54
C LYS A 100 -14.39 -49.95 1.65
N LEU A 101 -15.13 -49.92 2.76
CA LEU A 101 -14.87 -48.99 3.86
C LEU A 101 -13.63 -49.41 4.70
N PRO A 102 -12.86 -48.45 5.27
CA PRO A 102 -12.97 -47.01 5.06
C PRO A 102 -12.47 -46.57 3.68
N ALA A 103 -13.14 -45.61 3.06
CA ALA A 103 -12.79 -45.10 1.72
C ALA A 103 -13.10 -43.62 1.59
N THR A 104 -12.31 -42.90 0.77
CA THR A 104 -12.65 -41.56 0.33
C THR A 104 -13.40 -41.65 -0.99
N VAL A 105 -14.53 -40.97 -1.08
CA VAL A 105 -15.30 -40.82 -2.32
C VAL A 105 -15.43 -39.36 -2.69
N PHE A 106 -15.63 -39.09 -3.97
CA PHE A 106 -15.72 -37.76 -4.54
C PHE A 106 -17.06 -37.61 -5.24
N VAL A 107 -17.75 -36.50 -4.98
CA VAL A 107 -18.92 -36.06 -5.75
C VAL A 107 -18.37 -35.24 -6.91
N THR A 108 -18.65 -35.66 -8.14
CA THR A 108 -18.07 -35.06 -9.34
C THR A 108 -19.12 -34.57 -10.32
N ILE A 109 -18.74 -33.58 -11.13
CA ILE A 109 -19.47 -33.10 -12.29
C ILE A 109 -18.55 -33.12 -13.52
N LYS A 110 -19.06 -33.63 -14.64
CA LYS A 110 -18.31 -33.65 -15.91
C LYS A 110 -19.19 -33.34 -17.11
N TYR A 111 -18.57 -32.88 -18.19
CA TYR A 111 -19.26 -32.53 -19.42
C TYR A 111 -19.85 -33.78 -20.06
N GLU A 112 -21.08 -33.68 -20.53
CA GLU A 112 -21.73 -34.72 -21.33
C GLU A 112 -22.50 -34.08 -22.48
N GLU A 113 -22.36 -34.65 -23.67
CA GLU A 113 -23.12 -34.24 -24.85
C GLU A 113 -24.02 -35.39 -25.27
N GLN A 114 -25.32 -35.11 -25.41
CA GLN A 114 -26.31 -36.11 -25.79
C GLN A 114 -26.95 -35.73 -27.12
N TYR A 115 -26.96 -36.67 -28.07
CA TYR A 115 -27.71 -36.50 -29.30
C TYR A 115 -29.21 -36.64 -29.03
N VAL A 116 -29.98 -35.59 -29.36
CA VAL A 116 -31.42 -35.51 -29.09
C VAL A 116 -32.20 -35.16 -30.35
N GLU A 117 -33.52 -35.32 -30.29
CA GLU A 117 -34.44 -35.07 -31.42
C GLU A 117 -34.06 -35.90 -32.67
N TYR A 118 -34.17 -37.23 -32.55
CA TYR A 118 -33.93 -38.13 -33.67
C TYR A 118 -35.02 -37.99 -34.74
N TYR A 119 -34.64 -37.55 -35.93
CA TYR A 119 -35.50 -37.54 -37.10
C TYR A 119 -35.37 -38.85 -37.86
N GLN A 120 -36.50 -39.54 -38.05
CA GLN A 120 -36.59 -40.76 -38.84
C GLN A 120 -37.21 -40.48 -40.20
N ASN A 121 -36.46 -40.76 -41.28
CA ASN A 121 -36.96 -40.72 -42.64
C ASN A 121 -37.42 -42.12 -43.07
N LYS A 122 -38.72 -42.26 -43.39
CA LYS A 122 -39.33 -43.55 -43.74
C LYS A 122 -39.00 -44.02 -45.17
N GLU A 123 -38.60 -43.11 -46.04
CA GLU A 123 -38.37 -43.38 -47.47
C GLU A 123 -36.87 -43.59 -47.77
N ASN A 124 -35.99 -42.98 -46.98
CA ASN A 124 -34.54 -43.12 -47.12
C ASN A 124 -33.83 -43.18 -45.76
N SER A 125 -33.30 -44.35 -45.41
CA SER A 125 -32.57 -44.58 -44.16
C SER A 125 -31.26 -43.82 -44.05
N ASP A 126 -30.73 -43.27 -45.15
CA ASP A 126 -29.49 -42.49 -45.13
C ASP A 126 -29.74 -41.01 -44.79
N LEU A 127 -31.01 -40.58 -44.74
CA LEU A 127 -31.43 -39.20 -44.44
C LEU A 127 -32.11 -39.08 -43.07
N GLN A 128 -31.73 -39.95 -42.13
CA GLN A 128 -32.17 -39.93 -40.74
C GLN A 128 -31.00 -39.59 -39.82
N GLY A 129 -31.29 -39.02 -38.64
CA GLY A 129 -30.25 -38.63 -37.71
C GLY A 129 -30.77 -37.69 -36.62
N TYR A 130 -29.89 -37.37 -35.67
CA TYR A 130 -30.20 -36.45 -34.60
C TYR A 130 -30.11 -35.00 -35.07
N GLN A 131 -31.12 -34.21 -34.74
CA GLN A 131 -31.19 -32.81 -35.17
C GLN A 131 -30.47 -31.87 -34.23
N LYS A 132 -30.25 -32.27 -32.97
CA LYS A 132 -29.62 -31.43 -31.95
C LYS A 132 -28.64 -32.22 -31.07
N ARG A 133 -27.73 -31.47 -30.47
CA ARG A 133 -26.83 -31.91 -29.40
C ARG A 133 -27.24 -31.15 -28.15
N LEU A 134 -27.59 -31.88 -27.10
CA LEU A 134 -27.85 -31.32 -25.78
C LEU A 134 -26.55 -31.32 -25.00
N GLU A 135 -26.03 -30.14 -24.70
CA GLU A 135 -24.94 -29.97 -23.76
C GLU A 135 -25.48 -30.06 -22.34
N THR A 136 -24.96 -31.01 -21.57
CA THR A 136 -25.40 -31.29 -20.22
C THR A 136 -24.22 -31.73 -19.35
N VAL A 137 -24.55 -32.17 -18.14
CA VAL A 137 -23.56 -32.60 -17.16
C VAL A 137 -23.93 -33.96 -16.63
N LYS A 138 -22.90 -34.77 -16.37
CA LYS A 138 -23.04 -36.02 -15.65
C LYS A 138 -22.52 -35.83 -14.22
N LEU A 139 -23.39 -36.07 -13.26
CA LEU A 139 -23.05 -36.12 -11.84
C LEU A 139 -22.80 -37.57 -11.41
N ASP A 140 -21.69 -37.83 -10.73
CA ASP A 140 -21.32 -39.17 -10.26
C ASP A 140 -20.73 -39.12 -8.83
N ILE A 141 -20.69 -40.27 -8.17
CA ILE A 141 -19.91 -40.49 -6.94
C ILE A 141 -18.84 -41.52 -7.27
N VAL A 142 -17.57 -41.11 -7.25
CA VAL A 142 -16.44 -41.92 -7.68
C VAL A 142 -15.42 -42.15 -6.55
N PRO A 143 -14.71 -43.28 -6.53
CA PRO A 143 -13.66 -43.53 -5.53
C PRO A 143 -12.32 -42.84 -5.85
N GLU A 144 -12.16 -42.33 -7.08
CA GLU A 144 -10.94 -41.70 -7.57
C GLU A 144 -11.28 -40.77 -8.74
N ILE A 145 -10.63 -39.60 -8.81
CA ILE A 145 -10.69 -38.69 -9.95
C ILE A 145 -9.40 -38.86 -10.76
N ARG A 146 -9.51 -39.32 -12.01
CA ARG A 146 -8.35 -39.55 -12.88
C ARG A 146 -7.88 -38.30 -13.62
N GLU A 147 -8.85 -37.49 -14.05
CA GLU A 147 -8.63 -36.30 -14.86
C GLU A 147 -9.29 -35.10 -14.17
N PRO A 148 -8.65 -34.49 -13.16
CA PRO A 148 -9.26 -33.44 -12.34
C PRO A 148 -9.60 -32.17 -13.12
N GLU A 149 -9.01 -32.01 -14.31
CA GLU A 149 -9.36 -30.93 -15.24
C GLU A 149 -10.67 -31.21 -15.99
N LEU A 150 -11.06 -32.47 -16.23
CA LEU A 150 -12.28 -32.83 -16.98
C LEU A 150 -13.44 -33.27 -16.08
N GLU A 151 -13.12 -33.79 -14.90
CA GLU A 151 -14.06 -34.27 -13.89
C GLU A 151 -13.86 -33.46 -12.60
N ILE A 152 -14.70 -32.44 -12.45
CA ILE A 152 -14.58 -31.43 -11.39
C ILE A 152 -15.14 -31.96 -10.08
N GLU A 153 -14.34 -31.90 -9.02
CA GLU A 153 -14.76 -32.24 -7.66
C GLU A 153 -15.71 -31.16 -7.09
N LEU A 154 -16.87 -31.58 -6.60
CA LEU A 154 -17.84 -30.71 -5.91
C LEU A 154 -17.78 -30.86 -4.38
N ALA A 155 -17.42 -32.04 -3.91
CA ALA A 155 -17.13 -32.35 -2.52
C ALA A 155 -16.42 -33.71 -2.46
N ARG A 156 -15.72 -33.98 -1.36
CA ARG A 156 -15.29 -35.34 -1.01
C ARG A 156 -15.83 -35.75 0.34
N ILE A 157 -15.89 -37.05 0.58
CA ILE A 157 -16.40 -37.62 1.83
C ILE A 157 -15.46 -38.75 2.25
N GLN A 158 -14.96 -38.70 3.48
CA GLN A 158 -14.28 -39.82 4.09
C GLN A 158 -15.31 -40.76 4.71
N LEU A 159 -15.63 -41.85 4.02
CA LEU A 159 -16.59 -42.85 4.48
C LEU A 159 -15.96 -43.80 5.49
N ALA A 160 -16.63 -43.97 6.63
CA ALA A 160 -16.29 -44.93 7.67
C ALA A 160 -17.56 -45.58 8.23
N GLU A 161 -17.44 -46.76 8.84
CA GLU A 161 -18.54 -47.38 9.58
C GLU A 161 -18.79 -46.62 10.89
N ASP A 162 -20.06 -46.43 11.23
CA ASP A 162 -20.48 -45.92 12.53
C ASP A 162 -20.33 -47.01 13.61
N GLU A 163 -20.36 -46.62 14.89
CA GLU A 163 -20.17 -47.53 16.04
C GLU A 163 -21.18 -48.70 16.09
N GLY A 164 -22.32 -48.57 15.40
CA GLY A 164 -23.36 -49.59 15.27
C GLY A 164 -23.20 -50.57 14.10
N GLY A 165 -22.16 -50.41 13.27
CA GLY A 165 -21.91 -51.17 12.06
C GLY A 165 -22.65 -50.61 10.84
N GLY A 166 -21.88 -50.24 9.81
CA GLY A 166 -22.40 -49.64 8.57
C GLY A 166 -22.45 -48.11 8.60
N LEU A 167 -22.81 -47.50 7.47
CA LEU A 167 -22.89 -46.05 7.29
C LEU A 167 -24.36 -45.61 7.28
N HIS A 168 -24.76 -44.74 8.20
CA HIS A 168 -26.17 -44.33 8.34
C HIS A 168 -26.47 -42.92 7.82
N GLU A 169 -25.52 -41.99 7.91
CA GLU A 169 -25.72 -40.61 7.50
C GLU A 169 -24.45 -39.96 6.98
N ILE A 170 -24.63 -38.93 6.16
CA ILE A 170 -23.60 -37.95 5.83
C ILE A 170 -24.04 -36.61 6.41
N LYS A 171 -23.12 -35.90 7.06
CA LYS A 171 -23.37 -34.58 7.65
C LYS A 171 -22.93 -33.48 6.69
N ASN A 172 -23.65 -32.36 6.76
CA ASN A 172 -23.14 -31.10 6.22
C ASN A 172 -22.01 -30.61 7.11
N ASN A 173 -21.03 -29.93 6.52
CA ASN A 173 -19.87 -29.46 7.27
C ASN A 173 -20.16 -28.17 8.03
N ASP A 174 -19.92 -28.18 9.33
CA ASP A 174 -19.94 -27.00 10.19
C ASP A 174 -18.52 -26.51 10.57
N ASP A 175 -17.48 -27.34 10.39
CA ASP A 175 -16.07 -27.02 10.66
C ASP A 175 -15.21 -27.18 9.40
N PHE A 176 -14.83 -26.05 8.80
CA PHE A 176 -14.01 -26.05 7.60
C PHE A 176 -12.62 -26.69 7.81
N THR A 177 -12.05 -26.62 9.02
CA THR A 177 -10.67 -27.03 9.27
C THR A 177 -10.52 -28.53 9.48
N ASP A 178 -11.51 -29.17 10.11
CA ASP A 178 -11.56 -30.62 10.33
C ASP A 178 -13.00 -31.16 10.15
N PRO A 179 -13.41 -31.49 8.91
CA PRO A 179 -14.75 -32.02 8.64
C PRO A 179 -15.05 -33.36 9.33
N GLY A 180 -14.01 -34.13 9.67
CA GLY A 180 -14.15 -35.49 10.21
C GLY A 180 -14.69 -36.52 9.21
N VAL A 181 -14.94 -37.74 9.71
CA VAL A 181 -15.52 -38.84 8.92
C VAL A 181 -17.02 -38.64 8.70
N ASN A 182 -17.54 -39.18 7.60
CA ASN A 182 -18.96 -39.13 7.23
C ASN A 182 -19.53 -37.70 7.14
N THR A 183 -18.69 -36.74 6.77
CA THR A 183 -19.05 -35.33 6.57
C THR A 183 -18.60 -34.88 5.18
N LEU A 184 -19.33 -33.94 4.56
CA LEU A 184 -18.91 -33.30 3.32
C LEU A 184 -17.65 -32.46 3.54
N ASP A 185 -16.61 -32.64 2.74
CA ASP A 185 -15.40 -31.82 2.76
C ASP A 185 -15.31 -31.00 1.47
N TYR A 186 -15.27 -29.68 1.62
CA TYR A 186 -15.23 -28.71 0.52
C TYR A 186 -13.85 -28.07 0.33
N ARG A 187 -12.85 -28.42 1.14
CA ARG A 187 -11.54 -27.73 1.15
C ARG A 187 -10.77 -27.86 -0.16
N PHE A 188 -11.02 -28.91 -0.92
CA PHE A 188 -10.28 -29.27 -2.12
C PHE A 188 -11.04 -28.98 -3.42
N VAL A 189 -12.21 -28.34 -3.32
CA VAL A 189 -13.05 -27.98 -4.47
C VAL A 189 -12.32 -26.93 -5.31
N PRO A 190 -12.06 -27.18 -6.61
CA PRO A 190 -11.45 -26.20 -7.48
C PRO A 190 -12.46 -25.10 -7.83
N TRP A 191 -11.99 -23.85 -7.82
CA TRP A 191 -12.80 -22.67 -8.14
C TRP A 191 -12.29 -22.02 -9.42
N ALA A 192 -13.20 -21.83 -10.39
CA ALA A 192 -12.93 -21.01 -11.55
C ALA A 192 -12.89 -19.53 -11.15
N SER A 193 -11.95 -18.78 -11.71
CA SER A 193 -11.82 -17.36 -11.47
C SER A 193 -12.82 -16.58 -12.33
N ARG A 194 -13.53 -15.63 -11.74
CA ARG A 194 -14.25 -14.62 -12.52
C ARG A 194 -13.26 -13.51 -12.86
N ILE A 195 -13.15 -13.14 -14.14
CA ILE A 195 -12.36 -11.96 -14.50
C ILE A 195 -12.94 -10.77 -13.72
N LYS A 196 -12.11 -10.19 -12.85
CA LYS A 196 -12.43 -8.94 -12.17
C LYS A 196 -12.14 -7.77 -13.10
N LYS A 197 -12.82 -6.64 -12.87
CA LYS A 197 -12.55 -5.39 -13.61
C LYS A 197 -11.08 -5.01 -13.42
N GLY A 198 -10.35 -4.89 -14.52
CA GLY A 198 -8.96 -4.43 -14.49
C GLY A 198 -8.83 -2.99 -14.01
N ILE A 199 -7.68 -2.65 -13.43
CA ILE A 199 -7.34 -1.27 -13.07
C ILE A 199 -6.59 -0.59 -14.21
N SER A 200 -6.89 0.68 -14.49
CA SER A 200 -6.11 1.45 -15.47
C SER A 200 -4.70 1.72 -14.96
N THR A 201 -3.72 1.78 -15.85
CA THR A 201 -2.32 2.10 -15.49
C THR A 201 -2.19 3.48 -14.83
N TYR A 202 -3.06 4.42 -15.19
CA TYR A 202 -3.12 5.75 -14.57
C TYR A 202 -3.61 5.70 -13.13
N LEU A 203 -4.67 4.94 -12.84
CA LEU A 203 -5.18 4.76 -11.49
C LEU A 203 -4.17 3.99 -10.63
N LEU A 204 -3.52 2.97 -11.18
CA LEU A 204 -2.45 2.23 -10.51
C LEU A 204 -1.31 3.16 -10.08
N ARG A 205 -0.81 4.00 -11.00
CA ARG A 205 0.26 4.97 -10.70
C ARG A 205 -0.17 5.94 -9.62
N PHE A 206 -1.39 6.47 -9.72
CA PHE A 206 -1.94 7.38 -8.72
C PHE A 206 -2.05 6.75 -7.33
N LEU A 207 -2.49 5.48 -7.23
CA LEU A 207 -2.52 4.76 -5.95
C LEU A 207 -1.11 4.62 -5.35
N VAL A 208 -0.10 4.28 -6.15
CA VAL A 208 1.28 4.17 -5.67
C VAL A 208 1.78 5.52 -5.14
N GLU A 209 1.51 6.61 -5.86
CA GLU A 209 1.86 7.97 -5.43
C GLU A 209 1.13 8.38 -4.15
N LEU A 210 -0.17 8.11 -4.06
CA LEU A 210 -1.00 8.43 -2.90
C LEU A 210 -0.53 7.67 -1.66
N LEU A 211 -0.24 6.37 -1.78
CA LEU A 211 0.22 5.53 -0.68
C LEU A 211 1.62 5.93 -0.21
N GLU A 212 2.51 6.27 -1.13
CA GLU A 212 3.83 6.81 -0.79
C GLU A 212 3.71 8.17 -0.08
N TYR A 213 2.78 9.02 -0.53
CA TYR A 213 2.49 10.29 0.10
C TYR A 213 1.96 10.11 1.53
N THR A 214 0.94 9.27 1.71
CA THR A 214 0.40 8.90 3.03
C THR A 214 1.49 8.38 3.95
N ARG A 215 2.32 7.44 3.47
CA ARG A 215 3.45 6.91 4.24
C ARG A 215 4.41 8.01 4.70
N THR A 216 4.73 8.95 3.82
CA THR A 216 5.68 10.04 4.09
C THR A 216 5.10 11.04 5.08
N VAL A 217 3.85 11.44 4.92
CA VAL A 217 3.14 12.30 5.87
C VAL A 217 3.06 11.64 7.24
N ALA A 218 2.70 10.36 7.29
CA ALA A 218 2.59 9.62 8.54
C ALA A 218 3.93 9.49 9.28
N ALA A 219 5.01 9.11 8.57
CA ALA A 219 6.34 9.00 9.14
C ALA A 219 6.87 10.34 9.67
N SER A 220 6.72 11.41 8.87
CA SER A 220 7.18 12.74 9.25
C SER A 220 6.34 13.34 10.37
N GLY A 221 5.03 13.08 10.36
CA GLY A 221 4.13 13.48 11.42
C GLY A 221 4.50 12.82 12.75
N TYR A 222 4.87 11.53 12.72
CA TYR A 222 5.27 10.78 13.92
C TYR A 222 6.53 11.36 14.59
N GLU A 223 7.48 11.86 13.79
CA GLU A 223 8.67 12.54 14.33
C GLU A 223 8.33 13.87 15.00
N VAL A 224 7.28 14.56 14.56
CA VAL A 224 6.82 15.82 15.18
C VAL A 224 5.96 15.56 16.41
N LEU A 225 5.08 14.56 16.30
CA LEU A 225 4.06 14.22 17.27
C LEU A 225 3.99 12.69 17.38
N PRO A 226 4.54 12.09 18.45
CA PRO A 226 4.76 10.64 18.54
C PRO A 226 3.50 9.85 18.89
N VAL A 227 2.39 10.09 18.18
CA VAL A 227 1.14 9.34 18.33
C VAL A 227 1.20 8.00 17.58
N ILE A 228 0.76 6.92 18.22
CA ILE A 228 0.94 5.54 17.71
C ILE A 228 0.21 5.33 16.39
N SER A 229 -0.94 5.96 16.22
CA SER A 229 -1.75 5.90 14.99
C SER A 229 -1.01 6.36 13.73
N LEU A 230 -0.09 7.34 13.82
CA LEU A 230 0.73 7.75 12.68
C LEU A 230 1.68 6.63 12.23
N ARG A 231 2.26 5.88 13.17
CA ARG A 231 3.12 4.73 12.86
C ARG A 231 2.31 3.57 12.24
N ASN A 232 1.08 3.37 12.70
CA ASN A 232 0.17 2.39 12.11
C ASN A 232 -0.22 2.80 10.69
N LEU A 233 -0.59 4.06 10.47
CA LEU A 233 -0.89 4.61 9.15
C LEU A 233 0.28 4.44 8.18
N GLN A 234 1.51 4.73 8.62
CA GLN A 234 2.72 4.49 7.83
C GLN A 234 2.85 3.02 7.40
N SER A 235 2.64 2.10 8.34
CA SER A 235 2.79 0.65 8.10
C SER A 235 1.70 0.12 7.15
N SER A 236 0.46 0.57 7.34
CA SER A 236 -0.67 0.22 6.48
C SER A 236 -0.51 0.77 5.06
N ALA A 237 -0.07 2.02 4.92
CA ALA A 237 0.20 2.62 3.61
C ALA A 237 1.34 1.90 2.87
N MET A 238 2.42 1.52 3.58
CA MET A 238 3.51 0.74 2.99
C MET A 238 3.04 -0.65 2.53
N THR A 239 2.25 -1.33 3.37
CA THR A 239 1.72 -2.67 3.06
C THR A 239 0.79 -2.62 1.84
N ALA A 240 -0.13 -1.65 1.81
CA ALA A 240 -1.01 -1.42 0.67
C ALA A 240 -0.20 -1.14 -0.60
N LYS A 241 0.87 -0.33 -0.53
CA LYS A 241 1.75 -0.04 -1.67
C LYS A 241 2.43 -1.31 -2.20
N MET A 242 2.93 -2.16 -1.31
CA MET A 242 3.53 -3.44 -1.70
C MET A 242 2.53 -4.37 -2.39
N ILE A 243 1.29 -4.45 -1.91
CA ILE A 243 0.22 -5.24 -2.54
C ILE A 243 -0.04 -4.74 -3.96
N VAL A 244 -0.20 -3.42 -4.13
CA VAL A 244 -0.44 -2.78 -5.43
C VAL A 244 0.70 -3.06 -6.42
N GLN A 245 1.96 -3.04 -5.96
CA GLN A 245 3.13 -3.19 -6.84
C GLN A 245 3.52 -4.64 -7.14
N CYS A 246 3.30 -5.57 -6.20
CA CYS A 246 3.79 -6.94 -6.30
C CYS A 246 2.70 -7.96 -6.64
N ALA A 247 1.56 -7.91 -5.93
CA ALA A 247 0.48 -8.89 -6.09
C ALA A 247 -0.47 -8.51 -7.22
N GLY A 248 -0.58 -7.22 -7.52
CA GLY A 248 -1.58 -6.69 -8.42
C GLY A 248 -2.96 -6.65 -7.74
N ILE A 249 -3.79 -5.71 -8.18
CA ILE A 249 -5.14 -5.53 -7.66
C ILE A 249 -6.13 -5.34 -8.80
N SER A 250 -7.38 -5.72 -8.55
CA SER A 250 -8.50 -5.41 -9.42
C SER A 250 -9.22 -4.15 -8.94
N PHE A 251 -10.10 -3.60 -9.77
CA PHE A 251 -10.87 -2.41 -9.42
C PHE A 251 -11.68 -2.59 -8.13
N ASP A 252 -12.35 -3.73 -7.96
CA ASP A 252 -13.15 -4.03 -6.77
C ASP A 252 -12.28 -4.13 -5.51
N ASP A 253 -10.98 -4.38 -5.64
CA ASP A 253 -10.06 -4.52 -4.51
C ASP A 253 -9.58 -3.14 -3.98
N VAL A 254 -9.73 -2.06 -4.76
CA VAL A 254 -9.27 -0.71 -4.38
C VAL A 254 -9.91 -0.24 -3.09
N ILE A 255 -11.22 -0.46 -2.92
CA ILE A 255 -11.94 -0.04 -1.72
C ILE A 255 -11.41 -0.73 -0.47
N HIS A 256 -11.02 -2.00 -0.58
CA HIS A 256 -10.49 -2.80 0.52
C HIS A 256 -9.09 -2.33 0.96
N LEU A 257 -8.34 -1.64 0.09
CA LEU A 257 -7.08 -0.99 0.47
C LEU A 257 -7.30 0.32 1.22
N ILE A 258 -8.40 1.03 0.97
CA ILE A 258 -8.67 2.34 1.58
C ILE A 258 -9.30 2.21 2.97
N HIS A 259 -10.13 1.19 3.22
CA HIS A 259 -10.75 0.99 4.53
C HIS A 259 -9.76 1.03 5.72
N PRO A 260 -8.65 0.29 5.71
CA PRO A 260 -7.68 0.37 6.80
C PRO A 260 -7.03 1.76 6.95
N LEU A 261 -6.85 2.50 5.84
CA LEU A 261 -6.31 3.86 5.89
C LEU A 261 -7.31 4.82 6.54
N PHE A 262 -8.59 4.71 6.17
CA PHE A 262 -9.68 5.47 6.79
C PHE A 262 -9.73 5.28 8.31
N ASP A 263 -9.63 4.03 8.79
CA ASP A 263 -9.65 3.73 10.22
C ASP A 263 -8.47 4.41 10.95
N HIS A 264 -7.28 4.37 10.35
CA HIS A 264 -6.10 5.01 10.90
C HIS A 264 -6.15 6.54 10.83
N ASP A 265 -6.63 7.11 9.72
CA ASP A 265 -6.77 8.56 9.57
C ASP A 265 -7.71 9.15 10.62
N HIS A 266 -8.83 8.46 10.88
CA HIS A 266 -9.77 8.85 11.92
C HIS A 266 -9.10 8.83 13.29
N GLN A 267 -8.37 7.75 13.59
CA GLN A 267 -7.64 7.59 14.85
C GLN A 267 -6.54 8.64 15.02
N VAL A 268 -5.82 9.00 13.95
CA VAL A 268 -4.79 10.05 13.98
C VAL A 268 -5.39 11.39 14.39
N LEU A 269 -6.49 11.80 13.77
CA LEU A 269 -7.15 13.07 14.11
C LEU A 269 -7.61 13.09 15.56
N PHE A 270 -8.19 11.99 16.04
CA PHE A 270 -8.59 11.84 17.43
C PHE A 270 -7.39 11.93 18.39
N GLU A 271 -6.31 11.20 18.13
CA GLU A 271 -5.10 11.19 18.97
C GLU A 271 -4.37 12.53 18.98
N ILE A 272 -4.40 13.30 17.88
CA ILE A 272 -3.88 14.68 17.87
C ILE A 272 -4.64 15.55 18.87
N ALA A 273 -5.97 15.46 18.87
CA ALA A 273 -6.81 16.26 19.76
C ALA A 273 -6.65 15.84 21.24
N GLU A 274 -6.51 14.55 21.52
CA GLU A 274 -6.24 14.07 22.88
C GLU A 274 -4.83 14.46 23.34
N TYR A 275 -3.81 14.33 22.49
CA TYR A 275 -2.45 14.74 22.81
C TYR A 275 -2.39 16.21 23.21
N GLU A 276 -3.04 17.10 22.44
CA GLU A 276 -3.08 18.54 22.73
C GLU A 276 -3.73 18.84 24.09
N ARG A 277 -4.75 18.07 24.48
CA ARG A 277 -5.38 18.21 25.81
C ARG A 277 -4.47 17.72 26.93
N GLU A 278 -3.77 16.60 26.73
CA GLU A 278 -2.87 16.03 27.73
C GLU A 278 -1.58 16.86 27.91
N HIS A 279 -1.19 17.63 26.89
CA HIS A 279 0.05 18.42 26.86
C HIS A 279 -0.24 19.92 26.72
N GLU A 280 -1.30 20.42 27.35
CA GLU A 280 -1.71 21.84 27.27
C GLU A 280 -0.56 22.79 27.69
N ASP A 281 0.25 22.38 28.66
CA ASP A 281 1.43 23.11 29.15
C ASP A 281 2.54 23.29 28.10
N GLU A 282 2.58 22.47 27.04
CA GLU A 282 3.55 22.59 25.94
C GLU A 282 3.19 23.70 24.94
N GLY A 283 1.96 24.24 25.00
CA GLY A 283 1.51 25.36 24.17
C GLY A 283 1.40 25.06 22.67
N ARG A 284 1.36 23.79 22.27
CA ARG A 284 1.25 23.38 20.86
C ARG A 284 -0.21 23.22 20.45
N LEU A 285 -0.76 24.23 19.80
CA LEU A 285 -2.16 24.25 19.33
C LEU A 285 -2.26 23.71 17.90
N TYR A 286 -2.48 22.40 17.75
CA TYR A 286 -2.64 21.74 16.45
C TYR A 286 -4.08 21.87 15.94
N THR A 287 -5.06 21.62 16.82
CA THR A 287 -6.49 21.61 16.50
C THR A 287 -7.04 23.00 16.14
N ALA A 288 -6.41 24.07 16.64
CA ALA A 288 -6.75 25.44 16.28
C ALA A 288 -6.37 25.84 14.84
N LYS A 289 -5.55 25.03 14.15
CA LYS A 289 -5.13 25.34 12.78
C LYS A 289 -6.26 25.06 11.80
N ASN A 290 -6.46 25.96 10.85
CA ASN A 290 -7.43 25.76 9.76
C ASN A 290 -7.15 24.48 8.94
N SER A 291 -5.87 24.09 8.82
CA SER A 291 -5.46 22.83 8.17
C SER A 291 -5.98 21.58 8.88
N TYR A 292 -6.11 21.61 10.21
CA TYR A 292 -6.67 20.50 10.98
C TYR A 292 -8.17 20.36 10.68
N GLU A 293 -8.91 21.47 10.65
CA GLU A 293 -10.34 21.48 10.29
C GLU A 293 -10.61 21.04 8.86
N ILE A 294 -9.72 21.39 7.91
CA ILE A 294 -9.76 20.86 6.54
C ILE A 294 -9.61 19.33 6.57
N SER A 295 -8.62 18.82 7.31
CA SER A 295 -8.40 17.38 7.45
C SER A 295 -9.62 16.67 8.05
N ARG A 296 -10.21 17.24 9.09
CA ARG A 296 -11.38 16.68 9.78
C ARG A 296 -12.61 16.66 8.88
N THR A 297 -12.82 17.70 8.08
CA THR A 297 -13.93 17.78 7.12
C THR A 297 -13.75 16.76 5.99
N ALA A 298 -12.53 16.63 5.45
CA ALA A 298 -12.20 15.62 4.45
C ALA A 298 -12.40 14.19 4.99
N MET A 299 -12.13 13.97 6.28
CA MET A 299 -12.35 12.68 6.95
C MET A 299 -13.83 12.29 6.97
N TYR A 300 -14.73 13.24 7.23
CA TYR A 300 -16.17 13.00 7.20
C TYR A 300 -16.66 12.71 5.77
N ASP A 301 -16.22 13.49 4.78
CA ASP A 301 -16.53 13.23 3.37
C ASP A 301 -16.04 11.83 2.94
N LEU A 302 -14.82 11.46 3.31
CA LEU A 302 -14.28 10.12 3.05
C LEU A 302 -15.19 9.02 3.64
N GLY A 303 -15.62 9.17 4.90
CA GLY A 303 -16.48 8.20 5.55
C GLY A 303 -17.86 8.06 4.90
N ASP A 304 -18.47 9.15 4.45
CA ASP A 304 -19.77 9.14 3.77
C ASP A 304 -19.66 8.49 2.38
N ARG A 305 -18.56 8.72 1.67
CA ARG A 305 -18.29 8.09 0.38
C ARG A 305 -18.05 6.59 0.49
N LEU A 306 -17.28 6.16 1.49
CA LEU A 306 -17.06 4.73 1.74
C LEU A 306 -18.37 3.99 2.02
N LYS A 307 -19.29 4.60 2.78
CA LYS A 307 -20.61 4.02 3.08
C LYS A 307 -21.54 3.98 1.87
N SER A 308 -21.43 4.95 0.96
CA SER A 308 -22.31 5.09 -0.21
C SER A 308 -21.70 4.50 -1.49
N TYR A 309 -20.53 3.85 -1.39
CA TYR A 309 -19.81 3.30 -2.53
C TYR A 309 -20.66 2.31 -3.34
N ASN A 310 -20.78 2.57 -4.64
CA ASN A 310 -21.68 1.85 -5.55
C ASN A 310 -20.94 1.09 -6.67
N ASN A 311 -19.66 0.77 -6.46
CA ASN A 311 -18.81 0.10 -7.45
C ASN A 311 -18.59 0.88 -8.77
N SER A 312 -18.57 2.22 -8.71
CA SER A 312 -18.28 3.12 -9.84
C SER A 312 -16.89 3.76 -9.76
N TYR A 313 -16.32 4.09 -10.92
CA TYR A 313 -14.99 4.71 -11.03
C TYR A 313 -15.00 6.14 -10.51
N GLU A 314 -16.09 6.86 -10.75
CA GLU A 314 -16.32 8.22 -10.30
C GLU A 314 -16.26 8.30 -8.77
N GLU A 315 -16.89 7.36 -8.07
CA GLU A 315 -16.87 7.35 -6.60
C GLU A 315 -15.48 6.98 -6.06
N ILE A 316 -14.75 6.06 -6.70
CA ILE A 316 -13.35 5.78 -6.33
C ILE A 316 -12.48 7.02 -6.45
N ASP A 317 -12.58 7.79 -7.54
CA ASP A 317 -11.81 9.02 -7.70
C ASP A 317 -12.09 10.01 -6.57
N LEU A 318 -13.36 10.16 -6.18
CA LEU A 318 -13.76 11.03 -5.08
C LEU A 318 -13.26 10.53 -3.71
N ILE A 319 -13.34 9.22 -3.45
CA ILE A 319 -12.80 8.58 -2.23
C ILE A 319 -11.30 8.84 -2.11
N LEU A 320 -10.53 8.61 -3.18
CA LEU A 320 -9.09 8.79 -3.14
C LEU A 320 -8.69 10.28 -3.01
N LYS A 321 -9.47 11.19 -3.59
CA LYS A 321 -9.30 12.64 -3.40
C LYS A 321 -9.59 13.07 -1.97
N ALA A 322 -10.63 12.52 -1.35
CA ALA A 322 -10.96 12.78 0.05
C ALA A 322 -9.81 12.31 0.97
N HIS A 323 -9.31 11.08 0.77
CA HIS A 323 -8.12 10.57 1.48
C HIS A 323 -6.90 11.49 1.31
N ARG A 324 -6.62 11.93 0.08
CA ARG A 324 -5.53 12.87 -0.21
C ARG A 324 -5.70 14.20 0.54
N ALA A 325 -6.93 14.70 0.64
CA ALA A 325 -7.23 15.94 1.36
C ALA A 325 -7.03 15.81 2.87
N VAL A 326 -7.34 14.64 3.47
CA VAL A 326 -6.98 14.33 4.85
C VAL A 326 -5.46 14.41 5.02
N MET A 327 -4.70 13.73 4.16
CA MET A 327 -3.24 13.74 4.24
C MET A 327 -2.63 15.12 4.07
N GLU A 328 -3.15 15.94 3.16
CA GLU A 328 -2.69 17.32 2.99
C GLU A 328 -2.98 18.17 4.24
N GLY A 329 -4.17 18.04 4.82
CA GLY A 329 -4.52 18.72 6.07
C GLY A 329 -3.61 18.31 7.23
N LEU A 330 -3.33 17.02 7.40
CA LEU A 330 -2.38 16.51 8.39
C LEU A 330 -0.97 17.02 8.15
N ARG A 331 -0.50 17.01 6.89
CA ARG A 331 0.83 17.53 6.54
C ARG A 331 0.96 19.00 6.93
N GLN A 332 -0.03 19.82 6.58
CA GLN A 332 -0.03 21.25 6.91
C GLN A 332 -0.19 21.50 8.42
N THR A 333 -0.87 20.59 9.14
CA THR A 333 -1.04 20.69 10.59
C THR A 333 0.23 20.34 11.35
N LEU A 334 0.89 19.25 10.97
CA LEU A 334 2.01 18.67 11.71
C LEU A 334 3.38 19.06 11.16
N ILE A 335 3.54 19.11 9.84
CA ILE A 335 4.86 19.14 9.17
C ILE A 335 5.19 20.53 8.60
N ALA A 336 4.21 21.40 8.39
CA ALA A 336 4.46 22.74 7.85
C ALA A 336 4.99 23.73 8.91
N LYS A 337 6.31 23.86 8.94
CA LYS A 337 6.96 25.18 8.77
C LYS A 337 7.94 25.04 7.62
N GLU A 338 7.51 25.46 6.44
CA GLU A 338 8.40 25.73 5.32
C GLU A 338 9.24 26.94 5.73
N VAL A 339 10.56 26.76 5.84
CA VAL A 339 11.48 27.83 6.25
C VAL A 339 12.28 28.21 5.01
N SER A 340 11.97 29.36 4.41
CA SER A 340 12.81 29.94 3.36
C SER A 340 14.17 30.36 3.95
N SER A 341 15.15 30.65 3.09
CA SER A 341 16.43 31.21 3.53
C SER A 341 16.29 32.49 4.34
N ASP A 342 15.28 33.31 4.03
CA ASP A 342 14.97 34.52 4.79
C ASP A 342 14.35 34.18 6.15
N ASP A 343 13.60 33.08 6.26
CA ASP A 343 12.98 32.67 7.52
C ASP A 343 14.01 32.14 8.51
N ILE A 344 15.02 31.35 8.07
CA ILE A 344 16.11 30.86 8.95
C ILE A 344 16.72 32.03 9.71
N LYS A 345 17.01 33.12 8.99
CA LYS A 345 17.66 34.32 9.51
C LYS A 345 16.95 34.92 10.72
N TYR A 346 15.64 34.75 10.80
CA TYR A 346 14.79 35.35 11.82
C TYR A 346 14.15 34.34 12.79
N ILE A 347 14.55 33.06 12.77
CA ILE A 347 14.09 32.07 13.76
C ILE A 347 14.55 32.47 15.17
N SER A 348 13.60 32.92 15.99
CA SER A 348 13.79 33.32 17.39
C SER A 348 13.49 32.20 18.40
N TYR A 349 12.64 31.25 18.04
CA TYR A 349 12.30 30.09 18.87
C TYR A 349 13.40 29.03 18.80
N THR A 350 13.29 28.00 19.65
CA THR A 350 14.24 26.87 19.64
C THR A 350 14.28 26.22 18.26
N MET A 351 15.48 26.08 17.70
CA MET A 351 15.67 25.44 16.40
C MET A 351 15.03 24.05 16.37
N PRO A 352 14.17 23.75 15.38
CA PRO A 352 13.38 22.52 15.37
C PRO A 352 14.25 21.30 15.09
N HIS A 353 13.85 20.11 15.55
CA HIS A 353 14.61 18.89 15.26
C HIS A 353 14.61 18.54 13.76
N VAL A 354 13.51 18.81 13.05
CA VAL A 354 13.39 18.67 11.60
C VAL A 354 13.18 20.04 10.98
N LEU A 355 13.98 20.37 9.98
CA LEU A 355 13.94 21.63 9.25
C LEU A 355 13.73 21.33 7.76
N LEU A 356 12.68 21.89 7.17
CA LEU A 356 12.51 21.92 5.71
C LEU A 356 13.20 23.17 5.19
N PHE A 357 14.27 22.99 4.42
CA PHE A 357 15.07 24.09 3.87
C PHE A 357 15.28 23.87 2.37
N GLY A 358 14.69 24.75 1.55
CA GLY A 358 14.54 24.49 0.11
C GLY A 358 13.62 23.29 -0.14
N GLU A 359 14.03 22.39 -1.02
CA GLU A 359 13.32 21.13 -1.32
C GLU A 359 13.73 19.96 -0.39
N ASP A 360 14.69 20.22 0.51
CA ASP A 360 15.35 19.18 1.29
C ASP A 360 14.86 19.17 2.75
N ARG A 361 14.69 17.96 3.29
CA ARG A 361 14.36 17.72 4.70
C ARG A 361 15.63 17.42 5.50
N TYR A 362 15.96 18.33 6.40
CA TYR A 362 17.13 18.28 7.27
C TYR A 362 16.75 17.87 8.69
N THR A 363 17.53 17.00 9.32
CA THR A 363 17.39 16.60 10.73
C THR A 363 18.57 17.10 11.55
N LEU A 364 18.32 17.66 12.73
CA LEU A 364 19.33 18.17 13.65
C LEU A 364 20.14 17.00 14.20
N VAL A 365 21.44 16.96 13.89
CA VAL A 365 22.35 15.89 14.29
C VAL A 365 23.35 16.32 15.36
N ASP A 366 23.65 17.62 15.44
CA ASP A 366 24.63 18.15 16.39
C ASP A 366 24.34 19.59 16.82
N THR A 367 24.84 19.98 18.00
CA THR A 367 24.69 21.34 18.53
C THR A 367 25.88 21.73 19.39
N LEU A 368 26.57 22.79 18.99
CA LEU A 368 27.59 23.44 19.79
C LEU A 368 26.96 24.58 20.59
N ASN A 369 26.93 24.42 21.92
CA ASN A 369 26.46 25.45 22.85
C ASN A 369 27.66 26.09 23.57
N PRO A 370 28.00 27.36 23.28
CA PRO A 370 29.15 28.02 23.89
C PRO A 370 29.04 28.27 25.40
N GLY A 371 27.84 28.17 25.97
CA GLY A 371 27.58 28.28 27.41
C GLY A 371 27.76 26.97 28.17
N SER A 372 27.85 25.83 27.49
CA SER A 372 28.05 24.53 28.12
C SER A 372 29.50 24.08 28.03
N LYS A 373 30.16 23.95 29.18
CA LYS A 373 31.54 23.45 29.27
C LYS A 373 31.65 22.04 28.68
N GLU A 374 30.67 21.18 28.96
CA GLU A 374 30.58 19.83 28.40
C GLU A 374 30.48 19.86 26.88
N SER A 375 29.66 20.76 26.32
CA SER A 375 29.55 20.92 24.86
C SER A 375 30.90 21.32 24.26
N LEU A 376 31.60 22.31 24.84
CA LEU A 376 32.90 22.75 24.35
C LEU A 376 33.97 21.65 24.40
N GLU A 377 34.02 20.87 25.48
CA GLU A 377 34.95 19.74 25.63
C GLU A 377 34.64 18.62 24.63
N ASN A 378 33.36 18.27 24.49
CA ASN A 378 32.91 17.23 23.55
C ASN A 378 33.21 17.59 22.09
N HIS A 379 33.22 18.87 21.73
CA HIS A 379 33.53 19.33 20.38
C HIS A 379 35.00 19.73 20.20
N GLN A 380 35.87 19.53 21.19
CA GLN A 380 37.28 19.95 21.14
C GLN A 380 37.43 21.42 20.68
N PHE A 381 36.59 22.29 21.24
CA PHE A 381 36.52 23.68 20.82
C PHE A 381 37.82 24.44 21.14
N GLU A 382 38.34 25.18 20.17
CA GLU A 382 39.58 25.94 20.29
C GLU A 382 39.49 27.29 19.55
N LEU A 383 40.17 28.31 20.10
CA LEU A 383 40.41 29.60 19.46
C LEU A 383 41.91 29.72 19.17
N VAL A 384 42.29 29.70 17.90
CA VAL A 384 43.69 29.69 17.44
C VAL A 384 44.08 31.07 16.92
N ASP A 385 45.20 31.60 17.41
CA ASP A 385 45.74 32.93 17.08
C ASP A 385 44.74 34.08 17.29
N CYS A 386 43.78 33.90 18.19
CA CYS A 386 42.77 34.89 18.53
C CYS A 386 43.24 35.82 19.66
N SER A 387 42.95 37.11 19.52
CA SER A 387 43.15 38.12 20.55
C SER A 387 41.85 38.41 21.31
N HIS A 388 41.98 38.73 22.60
CA HIS A 388 40.89 39.14 23.50
C HIS A 388 39.64 38.21 23.51
N PRO A 389 39.79 36.88 23.66
CA PRO A 389 38.63 36.00 23.75
C PRO A 389 37.82 36.31 25.02
N SER A 390 36.50 36.49 24.86
CA SER A 390 35.59 36.67 25.99
C SER A 390 34.30 35.88 25.81
N THR A 391 33.61 35.62 26.92
CA THR A 391 32.35 34.88 26.94
C THR A 391 31.33 35.66 27.75
N HIS A 392 30.17 35.93 27.16
CA HIS A 392 29.11 36.69 27.81
C HIS A 392 27.76 36.03 27.55
N ASN A 393 26.92 35.97 28.58
CA ASN A 393 25.51 35.67 28.40
C ASN A 393 24.81 36.98 28.03
N GLU A 394 24.25 37.02 26.84
CA GLU A 394 23.68 38.22 26.23
C GLU A 394 22.20 37.99 25.92
N ALA A 395 21.41 39.06 26.03
CA ALA A 395 19.98 39.05 25.72
C ALA A 395 19.70 40.09 24.65
N PHE A 396 19.36 39.64 23.44
CA PHE A 396 19.04 40.53 22.33
C PHE A 396 17.71 40.15 21.67
N PHE A 397 17.14 41.09 20.92
CA PHE A 397 15.91 40.87 20.16
C PHE A 397 16.21 40.32 18.77
N TYR A 398 15.33 39.43 18.29
CA TYR A 398 15.15 39.17 16.85
C TYR A 398 14.19 40.22 16.24
N PRO A 399 14.09 40.30 14.90
CA PRO A 399 13.22 41.26 14.23
C PRO A 399 11.72 41.10 14.47
N ASP A 400 11.31 39.91 14.87
CA ASP A 400 9.96 39.60 15.32
C ASP A 400 9.63 40.15 16.72
N GLY A 401 10.60 40.77 17.40
CA GLY A 401 10.42 41.34 18.73
C GLY A 401 10.60 40.35 19.88
N VAL A 402 10.98 39.11 19.61
CA VAL A 402 11.25 38.11 20.66
C VAL A 402 12.64 38.35 21.27
N LEU A 403 12.70 38.45 22.59
CA LEU A 403 13.95 38.53 23.35
C LEU A 403 14.52 37.12 23.55
N VAL A 404 15.75 36.88 23.10
CA VAL A 404 16.42 35.58 23.22
C VAL A 404 17.72 35.74 23.99
N HIS A 405 17.91 34.85 24.97
CA HIS A 405 19.14 34.71 25.74
C HIS A 405 20.05 33.67 25.10
N ASP A 406 21.32 34.02 24.88
CA ASP A 406 22.34 33.07 24.41
C ASP A 406 23.73 33.42 24.96
N THR A 407 24.62 32.43 25.01
CA THR A 407 26.02 32.65 25.37
C THR A 407 26.85 32.92 24.12
N VAL A 408 27.46 34.09 24.08
CA VAL A 408 28.29 34.56 22.96
C VAL A 408 29.77 34.39 23.30
N LYS A 409 30.51 33.77 22.38
CA LYS A 409 31.97 33.84 22.31
C LYS A 409 32.35 35.01 21.43
N ARG A 410 33.16 35.92 21.96
CA ARG A 410 33.73 37.06 21.24
C ARG A 410 35.22 36.84 21.05
N TRP A 411 35.73 37.13 19.87
CA TRP A 411 37.17 37.09 19.58
C TRP A 411 37.54 38.09 18.49
N ILE A 412 38.83 38.43 18.44
CA ILE A 412 39.42 39.32 17.44
C ILE A 412 40.53 38.59 16.73
N GLY A 413 40.44 38.53 15.40
CA GLY A 413 41.41 37.88 14.55
C GLY A 413 41.50 36.35 14.75
N GLY A 414 42.26 35.68 13.89
CA GLY A 414 42.51 34.24 14.02
C GLY A 414 41.33 33.38 13.60
N THR A 415 41.24 32.18 14.19
CA THR A 415 40.29 31.13 13.79
C THR A 415 39.63 30.46 14.98
N MET A 416 38.31 30.31 14.94
CA MET A 416 37.54 29.45 15.83
C MET A 416 37.38 28.08 15.17
N GLN A 417 37.74 27.00 15.88
CA GLN A 417 37.64 25.64 15.35
C GLN A 417 37.01 24.66 16.35
N PHE A 418 36.27 23.68 15.83
CA PHE A 418 35.67 22.61 16.62
C PHE A 418 35.37 21.39 15.74
N GLN A 419 35.27 20.22 16.39
CA GLN A 419 35.00 18.94 15.74
C GLN A 419 33.49 18.65 15.73
N LEU A 420 32.96 18.33 14.56
CA LEU A 420 31.56 17.93 14.40
C LEU A 420 31.31 16.53 14.98
N ARG A 421 30.10 16.30 15.50
CA ARG A 421 29.65 15.01 16.04
C ARG A 421 28.44 14.49 15.27
N ASN A 422 28.22 13.17 15.36
CA ASN A 422 27.08 12.47 14.78
C ASN A 422 26.89 12.67 13.26
N ILE A 423 27.98 12.93 12.53
CA ILE A 423 27.92 13.20 11.10
C ILE A 423 28.00 11.89 10.30
N ILE A 424 27.09 11.76 9.33
CA ILE A 424 27.08 10.69 8.33
C ILE A 424 27.77 11.19 7.06
N ARG A 425 28.85 10.52 6.65
CA ARG A 425 29.57 10.81 5.40
C ARG A 425 28.64 10.80 4.17
N GLY A 426 28.92 11.70 3.23
CA GLY A 426 28.25 11.79 1.93
C GLY A 426 26.88 12.45 1.93
N ARG A 427 26.27 12.74 3.09
CA ARG A 427 24.96 13.41 3.17
C ARG A 427 25.10 14.93 3.08
N LYS A 428 24.11 15.58 2.47
CA LYS A 428 23.97 17.04 2.53
C LYS A 428 23.96 17.52 3.98
N MET A 429 24.62 18.64 4.25
CA MET A 429 24.75 19.22 5.58
C MET A 429 24.44 20.70 5.56
N LEU A 430 23.68 21.17 6.54
CA LEU A 430 23.35 22.56 6.77
C LEU A 430 23.90 22.98 8.15
N VAL A 431 24.75 24.00 8.17
CA VAL A 431 25.32 24.57 9.40
C VAL A 431 24.66 25.91 9.64
N ILE A 432 23.97 26.07 10.77
CA ILE A 432 23.31 27.31 11.16
C ILE A 432 23.99 27.87 12.39
N ARG A 433 24.33 29.16 12.39
CA ARG A 433 25.03 29.85 13.46
C ARG A 433 24.24 31.08 13.89
N ARG A 434 23.98 31.23 15.19
CA ARG A 434 23.47 32.48 15.74
C ARG A 434 24.60 33.51 15.85
N THR A 435 24.37 34.72 15.34
CA THR A 435 25.34 35.81 15.30
C THR A 435 24.72 37.12 15.77
N ASP A 436 25.49 37.87 16.56
CA ASP A 436 25.16 39.23 17.00
C ASP A 436 25.65 40.25 15.97
N ILE A 437 24.73 40.89 15.26
CA ILE A 437 25.01 41.81 14.13
C ILE A 437 25.20 43.27 14.52
N HIS A 438 25.58 43.56 15.79
CA HIS A 438 25.77 44.92 16.28
C HIS A 438 26.73 45.79 15.45
N GLN A 439 27.79 45.18 14.91
CA GLN A 439 28.73 45.79 13.98
C GLN A 439 28.97 44.82 12.82
N GLY A 440 27.93 44.53 12.03
CA GLY A 440 28.05 43.68 10.84
C GLY A 440 28.80 44.36 9.68
N ASN A 441 28.46 43.97 8.45
CA ASN A 441 29.19 44.23 7.21
C ASN A 441 30.62 43.65 7.23
N TYR A 442 30.74 42.40 7.66
CA TYR A 442 31.96 41.61 7.56
C TYR A 442 31.62 40.18 7.15
N SER A 443 32.64 39.46 6.67
CA SER A 443 32.49 38.08 6.21
C SER A 443 33.35 37.16 7.07
N VAL A 444 32.84 35.96 7.33
CA VAL A 444 33.57 34.91 8.05
C VAL A 444 33.79 33.75 7.09
N GLU A 445 35.05 33.37 6.89
CA GLU A 445 35.41 32.22 6.08
C GLU A 445 35.14 30.95 6.87
N VAL A 446 34.35 30.05 6.30
CA VAL A 446 33.98 28.76 6.89
C VAL A 446 34.62 27.64 6.08
N ARG A 447 35.41 26.80 6.76
CA ARG A 447 36.11 25.69 6.12
C ARG A 447 35.90 24.41 6.91
N LEU A 448 35.27 23.43 6.28
CA LEU A 448 35.24 22.04 6.75
C LEU A 448 36.40 21.28 6.10
N ASP A 449 37.03 20.38 6.85
CA ASP A 449 38.15 19.59 6.31
C ASP A 449 37.75 18.83 5.04
N GLY A 450 38.59 18.96 4.00
CA GLY A 450 38.37 18.31 2.71
C GLY A 450 37.33 18.96 1.79
N THR A 451 36.70 20.07 2.18
CA THR A 451 35.74 20.82 1.36
C THR A 451 36.29 22.14 0.82
N GLN A 452 35.55 22.75 -0.11
CA GLN A 452 35.78 24.13 -0.51
C GLN A 452 35.43 25.10 0.63
N MET A 453 36.06 26.28 0.62
CA MET A 453 35.74 27.38 1.53
C MET A 453 34.35 27.95 1.19
N ARG A 454 33.58 28.27 2.23
CA ARG A 454 32.30 28.98 2.17
C ARG A 454 32.42 30.29 2.94
N VAL A 455 31.53 31.22 2.69
CA VAL A 455 31.52 32.52 3.37
C VAL A 455 30.18 32.69 4.09
N LEU A 456 30.25 33.11 5.34
CA LEU A 456 29.10 33.65 6.08
C LEU A 456 29.17 35.17 6.04
N ASP A 457 28.26 35.78 5.29
CA ASP A 457 28.14 37.24 5.22
C ASP A 457 27.26 37.75 6.36
N VAL A 458 27.89 38.52 7.26
CA VAL A 458 27.22 39.16 8.39
C VAL A 458 26.76 40.53 7.92
N ASP A 459 25.70 40.57 7.12
CA ASP A 459 25.25 41.81 6.48
C ASP A 459 24.43 42.72 7.40
N GLY A 460 24.72 44.02 7.31
CA GLY A 460 23.96 45.08 7.95
C GLY A 460 24.44 45.42 9.36
N VAL A 461 23.83 46.45 9.94
CA VAL A 461 24.07 46.90 11.30
C VAL A 461 22.72 47.10 11.96
N ASP A 462 22.50 46.45 13.10
CA ASP A 462 21.29 46.60 13.89
C ASP A 462 21.64 46.78 15.36
N THR A 463 21.25 47.91 15.94
CA THR A 463 21.53 48.23 17.36
C THR A 463 20.42 47.79 18.30
N LYS A 464 19.25 47.41 17.77
CA LYS A 464 18.06 47.05 18.56
C LYS A 464 17.74 45.57 18.43
N GLN A 465 17.62 45.07 17.21
CA GLN A 465 17.28 43.69 16.88
C GLN A 465 18.54 42.97 16.41
N ARG A 466 19.41 42.60 17.34
CA ARG A 466 20.79 42.19 17.03
C ARG A 466 20.95 40.73 16.65
N TRP A 467 19.98 39.86 16.92
CA TRP A 467 20.13 38.45 16.60
C TRP A 467 19.80 38.13 15.15
N ARG A 468 20.68 37.39 14.48
CA ARG A 468 20.42 36.74 13.19
C ARG A 468 20.95 35.32 13.24
N ASN A 469 20.31 34.41 12.51
CA ASN A 469 20.91 33.12 12.19
C ASN A 469 21.51 33.19 10.78
N LEU A 470 22.75 32.76 10.62
CA LEU A 470 23.43 32.70 9.33
C LEU A 470 23.76 31.25 9.05
N PHE A 471 23.85 30.86 7.78
CA PHE A 471 24.03 29.46 7.43
C PHE A 471 24.95 29.22 6.25
N VAL A 472 25.54 28.03 6.19
CA VAL A 472 26.23 27.49 5.02
C VAL A 472 25.72 26.09 4.71
N VAL A 473 25.70 25.75 3.42
CA VAL A 473 25.27 24.44 2.92
C VAL A 473 26.46 23.71 2.32
N TYR A 474 26.52 22.41 2.59
CA TYR A 474 27.42 21.45 1.94
C TYR A 474 26.58 20.43 1.18
N ASP A 475 26.89 20.28 -0.09
CA ASP A 475 26.14 19.40 -1.00
C ASP A 475 26.46 17.92 -0.77
N GLU A 476 25.65 17.06 -1.40
CA GLU A 476 25.81 15.61 -1.31
C GLU A 476 27.21 15.19 -1.80
N GLY A 477 27.90 14.35 -1.02
CA GLY A 477 29.26 13.90 -1.31
C GLY A 477 30.39 14.85 -0.90
N GLU A 478 30.10 16.11 -0.49
CA GLU A 478 31.16 17.04 -0.04
C GLU A 478 31.71 16.65 1.34
N VAL A 479 30.85 16.21 2.26
CA VAL A 479 31.24 15.81 3.62
C VAL A 479 31.85 14.40 3.61
N LYS A 480 33.17 14.32 3.77
CA LYS A 480 33.92 13.04 3.64
C LYS A 480 34.15 12.31 4.95
N GLU A 481 34.13 13.02 6.06
CA GLU A 481 34.48 12.49 7.39
C GLU A 481 33.27 12.47 8.31
N ASN A 482 33.20 11.47 9.20
CA ASN A 482 32.13 11.36 10.21
C ASN A 482 32.34 12.32 11.41
N ALA A 483 33.51 12.95 11.50
CA ALA A 483 33.88 13.87 12.58
C ALA A 483 34.90 14.91 12.07
N GLY A 484 34.53 15.64 11.01
CA GLY A 484 35.40 16.66 10.41
C GLY A 484 35.59 17.88 11.31
N LEU A 485 36.75 18.52 11.22
CA LEU A 485 37.03 19.79 11.89
C LEU A 485 36.48 20.94 11.04
N ILE A 486 35.63 21.77 11.62
CA ILE A 486 35.13 23.00 11.01
C ILE A 486 35.85 24.21 11.60
N ARG A 487 36.21 25.16 10.73
CA ARG A 487 36.96 26.38 11.07
C ARG A 487 36.21 27.62 10.58
N PHE A 488 36.12 28.62 11.45
CA PHE A 488 35.58 29.94 11.18
C PHE A 488 36.70 30.98 11.34
N SER A 489 37.09 31.63 10.25
CA SER A 489 38.21 32.57 10.21
C SER A 489 37.74 33.98 9.82
N ILE A 490 38.21 35.01 10.51
CA ILE A 490 37.76 36.40 10.32
C ILE A 490 38.92 37.37 9.99
N GLY A 491 40.00 36.85 9.41
CA GLY A 491 41.22 37.60 9.10
C GLY A 491 41.98 38.06 10.35
N GLU A 492 42.93 38.98 10.23
CA GLU A 492 43.80 39.39 11.36
C GLU A 492 43.15 40.44 12.29
N LYS A 493 42.23 41.25 11.77
CA LYS A 493 41.65 42.40 12.49
C LYS A 493 40.13 42.34 12.64
N GLY A 494 39.49 41.32 12.08
CA GLY A 494 38.05 41.15 12.18
C GLY A 494 37.62 40.78 13.59
N ARG A 495 36.40 41.15 13.97
CA ARG A 495 35.81 40.83 15.27
C ARG A 495 34.50 40.08 15.02
N ASP A 496 34.37 38.91 15.61
CA ASP A 496 33.15 38.10 15.52
C ASP A 496 32.52 37.89 16.89
N ASN A 497 31.21 37.68 16.88
CA ASN A 497 30.38 37.36 18.04
C ASN A 497 29.51 36.16 17.67
N THR A 498 29.94 34.96 18.06
CA THR A 498 29.21 33.71 17.76
C THR A 498 28.47 33.19 18.98
N GLY A 499 27.18 32.91 18.80
CA GLY A 499 26.32 32.19 19.75
C GLY A 499 26.25 30.70 19.44
N THR A 500 25.10 30.09 19.73
CA THR A 500 24.86 28.67 19.47
C THR A 500 24.95 28.31 17.99
N ILE A 501 25.49 27.12 17.69
CA ILE A 501 25.60 26.56 16.32
C ILE A 501 24.84 25.23 16.27
N TRP A 502 24.03 25.07 15.22
CA TRP A 502 23.24 23.87 14.95
C TRP A 502 23.69 23.24 13.64
N ILE A 503 23.82 21.91 13.64
CA ILE A 503 24.23 21.15 12.46
C ILE A 503 23.11 20.19 12.09
N TYR A 504 22.66 20.28 10.84
CA TYR A 504 21.65 19.40 10.29
C TYR A 504 22.19 18.57 9.14
N GLN A 505 21.62 17.37 8.93
CA GLN A 505 21.86 16.54 7.76
C GLN A 505 20.57 15.94 7.20
N ILE A 506 20.57 15.62 5.90
CA ILE A 506 19.52 14.78 5.31
C ILE A 506 19.79 13.32 5.70
N LEU A 507 18.85 12.69 6.41
CA LEU A 507 18.95 11.30 6.87
C LEU A 507 18.34 10.31 5.87
#